data_AF-E1B2Y1-F1
#
_entry.id   AF-E1B2Y1-F1
#
_cell.length_a   1.000
_cell.length_b   1.000
_cell.length_c   1.000
_cell.angle_alpha   90.00
_cell.angle_beta   90.00
_cell.angle_gamma   90.00
#
_symmetry.space_group_name_H-M   'P 1'
#
loop_
_entity.id
_entity.type
_entity.pdbx_description
1 polymer ?
#
loop_
_entity_poly.entity_id
_entity_poly.type
_entity_poly.pdbx_seq_one_letter_code
_entity_poly.pdbx_strand_id
1 'polypeptide(L)'
;MRGIALFVAAVSLIVECTAESSICSGFGNEFCRNAECEVVPGAEDDFVCKCPRDNMYFNAAEKQCEYKDTCKTRECSYGRCVESNPSKASCVCEASDDLTLQCKIKNDYATDCRNRGGTAKLRTDGFIGATCDCGEWGAMNMTTRNCVPTTCLRPDLTCKDLCEKNLLQRDSRCCQGWNTANCSAAPPADSYCSPGSPKGPDGQCKNACKTKEAGFVCKHGCRSTGKAYECTCPSGSTVAEDGITCKSISHTVSCTVEQKQTCRPTEDCRVHKGTVLCECPWNQHLVGDTCISDCVDKKCHEEFMDCGVYINRQSCYCPWKSRKPGPNVNINGCLLNEYYYTVSFTPNISFDSDHCKWYEDRVLEAIRTSIGKEVFKVEILNCTQDIRARLIAEKPLSNHVLRKLQACEHPIGEWCMMYPKLLIKKNSATEIEEENLRDSLLKNQEAAYKGQNKCVKVDNLFWFQCADGYTTTYEMTRGRLRRSVCKAGVSCNENEQLECTNKGQICVYENGKANCQCPPDTRPGEIGCIERTTCNPKEIQECQDKKLECVYKNHKAECKCPDDHECSR
;
A
#
# COMPACT_ATOMS: atom_id res chain seq x y z
N MET A 1 77.02 -34.71 -42.57
CA MET A 1 76.79 -33.36 -42.03
C MET A 1 75.34 -33.29 -41.55
N ARG A 2 75.12 -32.91 -40.28
CA ARG A 2 73.92 -32.31 -39.63
C ARG A 2 72.55 -32.60 -40.30
N GLY A 3 71.52 -33.16 -39.68
CA GLY A 3 71.14 -33.32 -38.28
C GLY A 3 69.62 -33.03 -38.13
N ILE A 4 68.94 -33.80 -37.25
CA ILE A 4 67.69 -33.47 -36.52
C ILE A 4 66.39 -33.52 -37.36
N ALA A 5 65.58 -34.58 -37.37
CA ALA A 5 64.69 -35.16 -36.34
C ALA A 5 63.31 -34.46 -36.19
N LEU A 6 62.27 -35.22 -36.60
CA LEU A 6 60.92 -35.40 -36.03
C LEU A 6 60.01 -34.19 -35.76
N PHE A 7 58.79 -34.23 -36.29
CA PHE A 7 57.53 -34.26 -35.50
C PHE A 7 56.34 -34.53 -36.45
N VAL A 8 55.69 -35.69 -36.29
CA VAL A 8 54.34 -35.97 -36.82
C VAL A 8 53.40 -35.83 -35.64
N ALA A 9 52.57 -34.79 -35.64
CA ALA A 9 51.50 -34.60 -34.66
C ALA A 9 50.15 -34.85 -35.36
N ALA A 10 49.43 -35.83 -34.84
CA ALA A 10 48.05 -36.11 -35.16
C ALA A 10 47.17 -34.93 -34.73
N VAL A 11 46.36 -34.40 -35.65
CA VAL A 11 45.32 -33.43 -35.33
C VAL A 11 44.07 -34.21 -34.95
N SER A 12 43.81 -34.29 -33.65
CA SER A 12 42.53 -34.70 -33.09
C SER A 12 41.48 -33.64 -33.42
N LEU A 13 40.46 -34.03 -34.18
CA LEU A 13 39.20 -33.30 -34.29
C LEU A 13 38.45 -33.44 -32.95
N ILE A 14 38.64 -32.46 -32.07
CA ILE A 14 37.70 -32.22 -30.98
C ILE A 14 36.55 -31.43 -31.60
N VAL A 15 35.41 -32.10 -31.78
CA VAL A 15 34.12 -31.45 -31.94
C VAL A 15 33.74 -30.92 -30.55
N GLU A 16 34.08 -29.66 -30.29
CA GLU A 16 33.43 -28.91 -29.22
C GLU A 16 32.04 -28.49 -29.72
N CYS A 17 31.03 -29.27 -29.35
CA CYS A 17 29.66 -28.79 -29.30
C CYS A 17 29.52 -27.83 -28.12
N THR A 18 29.72 -26.54 -28.35
CA THR A 18 29.19 -25.47 -27.50
C THR A 18 28.30 -24.59 -28.36
N ALA A 19 27.09 -25.06 -28.64
CA ALA A 19 26.02 -24.14 -28.99
C ALA A 19 25.66 -23.40 -27.69
N GLU A 20 26.24 -22.22 -27.48
CA GLU A 20 25.77 -21.27 -26.47
C GLU A 20 24.29 -20.99 -26.75
N SER A 21 23.40 -21.54 -25.93
CA SER A 21 21.97 -21.31 -26.03
C SER A 21 21.68 -19.88 -25.57
N SER A 22 21.69 -18.92 -26.50
CA SER A 22 21.24 -17.55 -26.27
C SER A 22 19.83 -17.52 -25.64
N ILE A 23 19.54 -16.57 -24.75
CA ILE A 23 18.18 -16.36 -24.21
C ILE A 23 17.11 -16.26 -25.30
N CYS A 24 17.46 -15.67 -26.45
CA CYS A 24 16.56 -15.56 -27.59
C CYS A 24 16.31 -16.90 -28.30
N SER A 25 17.17 -17.91 -28.15
CA SER A 25 16.91 -19.26 -28.70
C SER A 25 15.82 -20.05 -27.96
N GLY A 26 15.41 -19.60 -26.76
CA GLY A 26 14.39 -20.23 -25.93
C GLY A 26 13.34 -19.24 -25.43
N PHE A 27 13.46 -18.84 -24.17
CA PHE A 27 12.49 -17.98 -23.48
C PHE A 27 12.19 -16.68 -24.22
N GLY A 28 13.21 -16.00 -24.74
CA GLY A 28 13.07 -14.71 -25.41
C GLY A 28 12.18 -14.77 -26.65
N ASN A 29 12.36 -15.76 -27.53
CA ASN A 29 11.50 -15.93 -28.71
C ASN A 29 10.07 -16.33 -28.32
N GLU A 30 9.87 -17.15 -27.30
CA GLU A 30 8.52 -17.48 -26.80
C GLU A 30 7.81 -16.25 -26.21
N PHE A 31 8.57 -15.40 -25.52
CA PHE A 31 8.09 -14.17 -24.92
C PHE A 31 7.74 -13.12 -26.00
N CYS A 32 8.66 -12.85 -26.94
CA CYS A 32 8.50 -11.85 -27.99
C CYS A 32 7.52 -12.27 -29.10
N ARG A 33 7.32 -13.58 -29.32
CA ARG A 33 6.41 -14.13 -30.34
C ARG A 33 6.65 -13.58 -31.74
N ASN A 34 5.90 -12.55 -32.11
CA ASN A 34 5.91 -11.96 -33.45
C ASN A 34 6.89 -10.78 -33.55
N ALA A 35 7.49 -10.35 -32.43
CA ALA A 35 8.58 -9.39 -32.39
C ALA A 35 9.94 -10.10 -32.43
N GLU A 36 10.95 -9.43 -32.97
CA GLU A 36 12.31 -9.95 -33.04
C GLU A 36 12.95 -9.89 -31.65
N CYS A 37 13.49 -11.00 -31.15
CA CYS A 37 14.24 -11.02 -29.91
C CYS A 37 15.69 -10.60 -30.17
N GLU A 38 16.16 -9.57 -29.49
CA GLU A 38 17.56 -9.12 -29.50
C GLU A 38 18.16 -9.27 -28.10
N VAL A 39 19.35 -9.89 -28.00
CA VAL A 39 20.11 -9.97 -26.75
C VAL A 39 20.72 -8.61 -26.44
N VAL A 40 20.70 -8.21 -25.17
CA VAL A 40 21.32 -6.94 -24.74
C VAL A 40 22.85 -7.10 -24.74
N PRO A 41 23.61 -6.25 -25.46
CA PRO A 41 25.07 -6.35 -25.46
C PRO A 41 25.66 -6.20 -24.05
N GLY A 42 26.43 -7.19 -23.60
CA GLY A 42 27.03 -7.21 -22.26
C GLY A 42 26.14 -7.77 -21.15
N ALA A 43 24.92 -8.24 -21.48
CA ALA A 43 24.03 -8.95 -20.58
C ALA A 43 23.37 -10.11 -21.33
N GLU A 44 24.07 -11.25 -21.42
CA GLU A 44 23.68 -12.41 -22.24
C GLU A 44 22.36 -13.07 -21.79
N ASP A 45 21.96 -12.85 -20.54
CA ASP A 45 20.70 -13.28 -19.95
C ASP A 45 19.55 -12.24 -20.09
N ASP A 46 19.82 -11.09 -20.72
CA ASP A 46 18.83 -10.03 -20.95
C ASP A 46 18.47 -9.91 -22.43
N PHE A 47 17.22 -9.49 -22.69
CA PHE A 47 16.69 -9.40 -24.05
C PHE A 47 15.64 -8.30 -24.21
N VAL A 48 15.50 -7.82 -25.45
CA VAL A 48 14.49 -6.83 -25.85
C VAL A 48 13.67 -7.40 -27.00
N CYS A 49 12.37 -7.12 -27.02
CA CYS A 49 11.49 -7.46 -28.13
C CYS A 49 11.38 -6.28 -29.08
N LYS A 50 12.09 -6.35 -30.21
CA LYS A 50 12.11 -5.30 -31.22
C LYS A 50 10.93 -5.41 -32.17
N CYS A 51 10.19 -4.31 -32.26
CA CYS A 51 9.06 -4.20 -33.16
C CYS A 51 9.50 -3.78 -34.57
N PRO A 52 8.69 -4.08 -35.61
CA PRO A 52 9.05 -3.79 -37.01
C PRO A 52 9.27 -2.31 -37.34
N ARG A 53 8.79 -1.40 -36.49
CA ARG A 53 8.87 0.06 -36.68
C ARG A 53 9.23 0.74 -35.36
N ASP A 54 10.07 1.77 -35.43
CA ASP A 54 10.52 2.52 -34.26
C ASP A 54 9.39 3.24 -33.50
N ASN A 55 8.28 3.53 -34.19
CA ASN A 55 7.09 4.14 -33.58
C ASN A 55 6.17 3.11 -32.88
N MET A 56 6.64 1.88 -32.67
CA MET A 56 5.93 0.81 -31.97
C MET A 56 6.70 0.35 -30.73
N TYR A 57 5.99 -0.20 -29.76
CA TYR A 57 6.52 -0.88 -28.58
C TYR A 57 5.93 -2.28 -28.47
N PHE A 58 6.62 -3.20 -27.82
CA PHE A 58 6.10 -4.55 -27.61
C PHE A 58 5.25 -4.59 -26.35
N ASN A 59 4.01 -5.09 -26.47
CA ASN A 59 3.14 -5.35 -25.33
C ASN A 59 3.24 -6.84 -24.96
N ALA A 60 3.94 -7.15 -23.88
CA ALA A 60 4.14 -8.52 -23.40
C ALA A 60 2.85 -9.21 -22.94
N ALA A 61 1.87 -8.45 -22.45
CA ALA A 61 0.57 -9.01 -22.05
C ALA A 61 -0.24 -9.51 -23.25
N GLU A 62 -0.24 -8.73 -24.34
CA GLU A 62 -0.94 -9.04 -25.58
C GLU A 62 -0.09 -9.82 -26.60
N LYS A 63 1.22 -9.94 -26.33
CA LYS A 63 2.23 -10.61 -27.19
C LYS A 63 2.28 -10.05 -28.62
N GLN A 64 2.16 -8.73 -28.77
CA GLN A 64 2.16 -8.05 -30.06
C GLN A 64 2.74 -6.64 -29.96
N CYS A 65 3.13 -6.08 -31.10
CA CYS A 65 3.60 -4.71 -31.21
C CYS A 65 2.44 -3.72 -31.33
N GLU A 66 2.42 -2.69 -30.49
CA GLU A 66 1.43 -1.61 -30.48
C GLU A 66 2.08 -0.27 -30.81
N TYR A 67 1.30 0.68 -31.34
CA TYR A 67 1.82 2.00 -31.69
C TYR A 67 2.03 2.89 -30.44
N LYS A 68 3.16 3.59 -30.41
CA LYS A 68 3.56 4.51 -29.34
C LYS A 68 2.67 5.75 -29.22
N ASP A 69 2.05 6.19 -30.30
CA ASP A 69 1.11 7.33 -30.32
C ASP A 69 -0.34 6.86 -30.51
N THR A 70 -0.99 6.53 -29.40
CA THR A 70 -2.38 6.06 -29.31
C THR A 70 -3.08 6.75 -28.14
N CYS A 71 -4.40 6.70 -28.08
CA CYS A 71 -5.15 7.18 -26.93
C CYS A 71 -4.93 6.33 -25.67
N LYS A 72 -4.41 5.10 -25.83
CA LYS A 72 -3.88 4.31 -24.71
C LYS A 72 -2.63 4.94 -24.11
N THR A 73 -1.74 5.54 -24.91
CA THR A 73 -0.46 6.08 -24.45
C THR A 73 -0.46 7.58 -24.20
N ARG A 74 -1.38 8.32 -24.84
CA ARG A 74 -1.49 9.78 -24.73
C ARG A 74 -2.48 10.19 -23.64
N GLU A 75 -2.08 11.16 -22.84
CA GLU A 75 -2.93 11.81 -21.83
C GLU A 75 -3.35 13.20 -22.33
N CYS A 76 -4.66 13.45 -22.38
CA CYS A 76 -5.20 14.74 -22.79
C CYS A 76 -5.53 15.55 -21.55
N SER A 77 -4.78 16.64 -21.33
CA SER A 77 -5.06 17.59 -20.24
C SER A 77 -6.40 18.31 -20.43
N TYR A 78 -6.88 18.39 -21.68
CA TYR A 78 -8.18 18.96 -22.02
C TYR A 78 -8.77 18.28 -23.25
N GLY A 79 -10.09 18.10 -23.25
CA GLY A 79 -10.82 17.42 -24.32
C GLY A 79 -10.69 15.90 -24.28
N ARG A 80 -11.06 15.26 -25.39
CA ARG A 80 -11.04 13.81 -25.54
C ARG A 80 -9.94 13.39 -26.50
N CYS A 81 -9.28 12.28 -26.20
CA CYS A 81 -8.38 11.68 -27.17
C CYS A 81 -9.16 10.96 -28.28
N VAL A 82 -8.81 11.25 -29.53
CA VAL A 82 -9.30 10.54 -30.72
C VAL A 82 -8.15 10.01 -31.55
N GLU A 83 -8.37 8.84 -32.15
CA GLU A 83 -7.44 8.21 -33.09
C GLU A 83 -8.02 8.33 -34.49
N SER A 84 -7.33 9.06 -35.35
CA SER A 84 -7.74 9.20 -36.76
C SER A 84 -7.24 8.06 -37.63
N ASN A 85 -6.13 7.43 -37.22
CA ASN A 85 -5.47 6.29 -37.84
C ASN A 85 -4.62 5.57 -36.78
N PRO A 86 -4.20 4.31 -37.04
CA PRO A 86 -3.19 3.65 -36.21
C PRO A 86 -1.94 4.54 -36.15
N SER A 87 -1.45 4.87 -34.95
CA SER A 87 -0.31 5.79 -34.67
C SER A 87 -0.54 7.30 -34.76
N LYS A 88 -1.80 7.78 -34.80
CA LYS A 88 -2.11 9.22 -34.79
C LYS A 88 -3.21 9.54 -33.79
N ALA A 89 -2.79 9.70 -32.54
CA ALA A 89 -3.67 10.15 -31.47
C ALA A 89 -3.61 11.67 -31.32
N SER A 90 -4.76 12.29 -31.14
CA SER A 90 -4.87 13.74 -30.93
C SER A 90 -5.89 14.05 -29.86
N CYS A 91 -5.61 15.08 -29.07
CA CYS A 91 -6.58 15.63 -28.12
C CYS A 91 -7.46 16.62 -28.88
N VAL A 92 -8.75 16.31 -28.96
CA VAL A 92 -9.72 17.16 -29.63
C VAL A 92 -10.81 17.60 -28.67
N CYS A 93 -11.34 18.78 -28.95
CA CYS A 93 -12.53 19.29 -28.31
C CYS A 93 -13.66 19.29 -29.35
N GLU A 94 -14.90 19.15 -28.88
CA GLU A 94 -16.04 19.44 -29.73
C GLU A 94 -15.96 20.91 -30.16
N ALA A 95 -16.23 21.19 -31.44
CA ALA A 95 -16.21 22.55 -31.92
C ALA A 95 -17.31 23.34 -31.19
N SER A 96 -16.90 24.28 -30.33
CA SER A 96 -17.77 25.15 -29.57
C SER A 96 -17.49 26.61 -29.94
N ASP A 97 -18.32 27.55 -29.46
CA ASP A 97 -18.15 28.98 -29.76
C ASP A 97 -16.85 29.57 -29.20
N ASP A 98 -16.27 28.93 -28.21
CA ASP A 98 -15.14 29.41 -27.42
C ASP A 98 -13.83 28.63 -27.63
N LEU A 99 -13.89 27.41 -28.18
CA LEU A 99 -12.72 26.55 -28.41
C LEU A 99 -12.55 26.11 -29.87
N THR A 100 -11.30 25.93 -30.28
CA THR A 100 -10.95 25.24 -31.53
C THR A 100 -11.04 23.72 -31.35
N LEU A 101 -11.08 22.99 -32.47
CA LEU A 101 -10.99 21.52 -32.46
C LEU A 101 -9.73 20.99 -31.76
N GLN A 102 -8.66 21.78 -31.66
CA GLN A 102 -7.44 21.42 -30.91
C GLN A 102 -7.45 21.92 -29.46
N CYS A 103 -8.62 22.16 -28.88
CA CYS A 103 -8.80 22.61 -27.50
C CYS A 103 -8.08 23.93 -27.15
N LYS A 104 -7.87 24.81 -28.13
CA LYS A 104 -7.35 26.17 -27.90
C LYS A 104 -8.48 27.16 -27.79
N ILE A 105 -8.35 28.15 -26.93
CA ILE A 105 -9.32 29.25 -26.85
C ILE A 105 -9.30 30.01 -28.17
N LYS A 106 -10.47 30.22 -28.77
CA LYS A 106 -10.62 31.01 -30.00
C LYS A 106 -10.24 32.47 -29.73
N ASN A 107 -9.55 33.08 -30.70
CA ASN A 107 -9.13 34.48 -30.60
C ASN A 107 -10.31 35.44 -30.41
N ASP A 108 -11.44 35.15 -31.05
CA ASP A 108 -12.65 35.98 -30.95
C ASP A 108 -13.18 35.99 -29.50
N TYR A 109 -13.27 34.81 -28.86
CA TYR A 109 -13.66 34.69 -27.46
C TYR A 109 -12.65 35.36 -26.52
N ALA A 110 -11.35 35.15 -26.76
CA ALA A 110 -10.30 35.78 -25.97
C ALA A 110 -10.34 37.32 -26.05
N THR A 111 -10.66 37.86 -27.24
CA THR A 111 -10.76 39.30 -27.49
C THR A 111 -12.02 39.87 -26.88
N ASP A 112 -13.16 39.21 -27.04
CA ASP A 112 -14.42 39.56 -26.39
C ASP A 112 -14.28 39.59 -24.86
N CYS A 113 -13.64 38.57 -24.27
CA CYS A 113 -13.37 38.56 -22.82
C CYS A 113 -12.45 39.70 -22.37
N ARG A 114 -11.42 40.03 -23.17
CA ARG A 114 -10.54 41.18 -22.88
C ARG A 114 -11.31 42.50 -22.94
N ASN A 115 -12.19 42.67 -23.93
CA ASN A 115 -13.05 43.86 -24.06
C ASN A 115 -14.01 44.00 -22.88
N ARG A 116 -14.41 42.87 -22.27
CA ARG A 116 -15.22 42.82 -21.04
C ARG A 116 -14.40 43.04 -19.77
N GLY A 117 -13.07 43.20 -19.85
CA GLY A 117 -12.19 43.43 -18.71
C GLY A 117 -11.70 42.17 -17.99
N GLY A 118 -11.86 40.99 -18.60
CA GLY A 118 -11.41 39.70 -18.06
C GLY A 118 -10.29 39.05 -18.87
N THR A 119 -9.90 37.85 -18.45
CA THR A 119 -8.96 36.97 -19.16
C THR A 119 -9.62 35.64 -19.49
N ALA A 120 -9.60 35.24 -20.75
CA ALA A 120 -10.16 33.94 -21.14
C ALA A 120 -9.27 32.80 -20.62
N LYS A 121 -9.88 31.81 -19.97
CA LYS A 121 -9.22 30.61 -19.44
C LYS A 121 -10.04 29.36 -19.77
N LEU A 122 -9.39 28.21 -19.88
CA LEU A 122 -10.09 26.93 -19.98
C LEU A 122 -10.85 26.68 -18.68
N ARG A 123 -12.06 26.12 -18.79
CA ARG A 123 -12.86 25.75 -17.62
C ARG A 123 -12.21 24.59 -16.88
N THR A 124 -12.20 24.65 -15.55
CA THR A 124 -11.67 23.59 -14.68
C THR A 124 -12.77 22.85 -13.92
N ASP A 125 -14.04 23.23 -14.11
CA ASP A 125 -15.20 22.70 -13.39
C ASP A 125 -15.79 21.42 -13.99
N GLY A 126 -14.98 20.67 -14.76
CA GLY A 126 -15.36 19.40 -15.38
C GLY A 126 -16.15 19.53 -16.70
N PHE A 127 -16.51 20.73 -17.12
CA PHE A 127 -17.14 20.98 -18.42
C PHE A 127 -16.12 21.50 -19.44
N ILE A 128 -16.19 20.98 -20.67
CA ILE A 128 -15.35 21.45 -21.78
C ILE A 128 -15.83 22.85 -22.22
N GLY A 129 -14.92 23.81 -22.25
CA GLY A 129 -15.17 25.18 -22.71
C GLY A 129 -14.13 26.17 -22.20
N ALA A 130 -14.30 27.43 -22.56
CA ALA A 130 -13.58 28.55 -21.96
C ALA A 130 -14.54 29.38 -21.10
N THR A 131 -13.97 30.06 -20.11
CA THR A 131 -14.66 31.05 -19.28
C THR A 131 -13.89 32.36 -19.29
N CYS A 132 -14.60 33.46 -19.12
CA CYS A 132 -14.01 34.77 -18.94
C CYS A 132 -13.78 35.02 -17.46
N ASP A 133 -12.53 34.89 -17.03
CA ASP A 133 -12.13 35.09 -15.64
C ASP A 133 -11.92 36.58 -15.35
N CYS A 134 -12.70 37.13 -14.42
CA CYS A 134 -12.56 38.52 -13.97
C CYS A 134 -11.45 38.72 -12.93
N GLY A 135 -10.77 37.65 -12.54
CA GLY A 135 -9.75 37.64 -11.50
C GLY A 135 -10.34 37.67 -10.09
N GLU A 136 -9.46 37.56 -9.10
CA GLU A 136 -9.82 37.49 -7.67
C GLU A 136 -10.66 38.68 -7.17
N TRP A 137 -10.44 39.87 -7.74
CA TRP A 137 -11.00 41.15 -7.29
C TRP A 137 -12.08 41.70 -8.22
N GLY A 138 -12.63 40.85 -9.08
CA GLY A 138 -13.66 41.21 -10.04
C GLY A 138 -14.74 40.13 -10.14
N ALA A 139 -15.93 40.53 -10.59
CA ALA A 139 -17.03 39.62 -10.87
C ALA A 139 -17.68 39.98 -12.20
N MET A 140 -18.22 38.97 -12.89
CA MET A 140 -18.96 39.18 -14.13
C MET A 140 -20.33 39.78 -13.81
N ASN A 141 -20.61 40.96 -14.35
CA ASN A 141 -21.95 41.51 -14.31
C ASN A 141 -22.83 40.82 -15.35
N MET A 142 -23.80 40.02 -14.91
CA MET A 142 -24.64 39.23 -15.80
C MET A 142 -25.52 40.08 -16.75
N THR A 143 -25.81 41.34 -16.37
CA THR A 143 -26.61 42.25 -17.19
C THR A 143 -25.78 42.91 -18.28
N THR A 144 -24.63 43.48 -17.91
CA THR A 144 -23.77 44.21 -18.87
C THR A 144 -22.75 43.31 -19.57
N ARG A 145 -22.57 42.09 -19.06
CA ARG A 145 -21.53 41.12 -19.45
C ARG A 145 -20.10 41.65 -19.33
N ASN A 146 -19.86 42.63 -18.46
CA ASN A 146 -18.52 43.15 -18.17
C ASN A 146 -18.05 42.73 -16.79
N CYS A 147 -16.75 42.50 -16.65
CA CYS A 147 -16.08 42.37 -15.37
C CYS A 147 -16.13 43.70 -14.63
N VAL A 148 -16.71 43.69 -13.45
CA VAL A 148 -16.78 44.84 -12.54
C VAL A 148 -15.93 44.57 -11.32
N PRO A 149 -15.25 45.60 -10.76
CA PRO A 149 -14.45 45.41 -9.57
C PRO A 149 -15.34 45.16 -8.35
N THR A 150 -14.86 44.31 -7.44
CA THR A 150 -15.59 43.92 -6.22
C THR A 150 -14.89 44.36 -4.93
N THR A 151 -13.74 45.03 -5.02
CA THR A 151 -12.96 45.44 -3.83
C THR A 151 -13.74 46.34 -2.88
N CYS A 152 -14.55 47.28 -3.38
CA CYS A 152 -15.42 48.11 -2.54
C CYS A 152 -16.69 47.39 -2.06
N LEU A 153 -16.93 46.17 -2.52
CA LEU A 153 -18.04 45.32 -2.11
C LEU A 153 -17.60 44.28 -1.08
N ARG A 154 -16.40 44.37 -0.50
CA ARG A 154 -15.89 43.40 0.48
C ARG A 154 -15.96 43.99 1.90
N PRO A 155 -17.03 43.71 2.69
CA PRO A 155 -17.17 44.29 4.03
C PRO A 155 -16.17 43.71 5.06
N ASP A 156 -15.50 42.61 4.71
CA ASP A 156 -14.40 42.00 5.45
C ASP A 156 -13.09 42.82 5.39
N LEU A 157 -13.00 43.78 4.47
CA LEU A 157 -11.79 44.59 4.26
C LEU A 157 -12.00 46.03 4.73
N THR A 158 -10.92 46.65 5.18
CA THR A 158 -10.83 48.09 5.45
C THR A 158 -10.11 48.81 4.31
N CYS A 159 -10.24 50.14 4.25
CA CYS A 159 -9.45 50.95 3.30
C CYS A 159 -7.94 50.82 3.52
N LYS A 160 -7.52 50.56 4.76
CA LYS A 160 -6.13 50.25 5.08
C LYS A 160 -5.69 48.94 4.43
N ASP A 161 -6.50 47.89 4.54
CA ASP A 161 -6.22 46.58 3.90
C ASP A 161 -6.14 46.71 2.38
N LEU A 162 -7.06 47.47 1.76
CA LEU A 162 -7.03 47.74 0.32
C LEU A 162 -5.78 48.54 -0.08
N CYS A 163 -5.30 49.45 0.76
CA CYS A 163 -4.07 50.20 0.51
C CYS A 163 -2.83 49.30 0.58
N GLU A 164 -2.68 48.54 1.66
CA GLU A 164 -1.54 47.65 1.88
C GLU A 164 -1.45 46.56 0.81
N LYS A 165 -2.58 46.15 0.23
CA LYS A 165 -2.67 45.20 -0.89
C LYS A 165 -2.55 45.85 -2.29
N ASN A 166 -2.33 47.16 -2.39
CA ASN A 166 -2.30 47.91 -3.66
C ASN A 166 -3.60 47.80 -4.50
N LEU A 167 -4.75 47.75 -3.84
CA LEU A 167 -6.08 47.56 -4.45
C LEU A 167 -6.94 48.83 -4.51
N LEU A 168 -6.48 49.95 -3.93
CA LEU A 168 -7.26 51.21 -3.89
C LEU A 168 -7.71 51.71 -5.27
N GLN A 169 -6.88 51.53 -6.31
CA GLN A 169 -7.19 52.01 -7.67
C GLN A 169 -8.09 51.05 -8.47
N ARG A 170 -8.41 49.87 -7.93
CA ARG A 170 -9.25 48.88 -8.62
C ARG A 170 -10.73 49.25 -8.63
N ASP A 171 -11.19 49.97 -7.60
CA ASP A 171 -12.57 50.45 -7.49
C ASP A 171 -12.58 51.82 -6.80
N SER A 172 -12.98 52.85 -7.53
CA SER A 172 -12.96 54.24 -7.05
C SER A 172 -14.18 54.61 -6.19
N ARG A 173 -15.10 53.66 -5.96
CA ARG A 173 -16.35 53.91 -5.23
C ARG A 173 -16.16 53.90 -3.71
N CYS A 174 -15.02 53.51 -3.18
CA CYS A 174 -14.70 53.58 -1.76
C CYS A 174 -13.28 54.12 -1.54
N CYS A 175 -12.94 54.45 -0.29
CA CYS A 175 -11.60 54.85 0.13
C CYS A 175 -11.04 56.08 -0.62
N GLN A 176 -11.92 57.04 -0.94
CA GLN A 176 -11.52 58.28 -1.58
C GLN A 176 -10.50 59.05 -0.72
N GLY A 177 -9.50 59.64 -1.36
CA GLY A 177 -8.46 60.42 -0.67
C GLY A 177 -7.38 59.60 0.03
N TRP A 178 -7.47 58.26 0.05
CA TRP A 178 -6.38 57.41 0.56
C TRP A 178 -5.14 57.48 -0.33
N ASN A 179 -3.96 57.63 0.28
CA ASN A 179 -2.69 57.72 -0.44
C ASN A 179 -2.11 56.32 -0.66
N THR A 180 -1.93 55.92 -1.93
CA THR A 180 -1.33 54.63 -2.31
C THR A 180 0.12 54.47 -1.87
N ALA A 181 0.84 55.56 -1.60
CA ALA A 181 2.23 55.53 -1.12
C ALA A 181 2.34 55.53 0.43
N ASN A 182 1.25 55.81 1.15
CA ASN A 182 1.25 55.85 2.61
C ASN A 182 -0.10 55.42 3.19
N CYS A 183 -0.20 54.14 3.54
CA CYS A 183 -1.40 53.49 4.08
C CYS A 183 -1.69 53.78 5.55
N SER A 184 -0.86 54.57 6.23
CA SER A 184 -1.04 54.92 7.65
C SER A 184 -1.76 56.26 7.85
N ALA A 185 -1.80 57.12 6.82
CA ALA A 185 -2.43 58.42 6.87
C ALA A 185 -3.89 58.33 6.38
N ALA A 186 -4.81 57.99 7.30
CA ALA A 186 -6.24 57.92 6.98
C ALA A 186 -6.82 59.33 6.74
N PRO A 187 -7.59 59.54 5.64
CA PRO A 187 -8.39 60.74 5.45
C PRO A 187 -9.47 60.89 6.54
N PRO A 188 -10.07 62.09 6.71
CA PRO A 188 -11.17 62.29 7.64
C PRO A 188 -12.30 61.27 7.44
N ALA A 189 -12.88 60.73 8.52
CA ALA A 189 -13.82 59.60 8.45
C ALA A 189 -15.04 59.86 7.56
N ASP A 190 -15.51 61.11 7.46
CA ASP A 190 -16.67 61.50 6.65
C ASP A 190 -16.32 61.87 5.20
N SER A 191 -15.04 61.80 4.82
CA SER A 191 -14.55 62.19 3.48
C SER A 191 -14.52 61.05 2.46
N TYR A 192 -14.78 59.81 2.90
CA TYR A 192 -14.75 58.63 2.04
C TYR A 192 -15.83 57.62 2.40
N CYS A 193 -16.15 56.77 1.44
CA CYS A 193 -17.01 55.61 1.67
C CYS A 193 -16.17 54.39 2.04
N SER A 194 -16.62 53.61 3.04
CA SER A 194 -15.95 52.37 3.44
C SER A 194 -16.33 51.18 2.52
N PRO A 195 -15.47 50.15 2.41
CA PRO A 195 -15.84 48.89 1.76
C PRO A 195 -17.14 48.31 2.35
N GLY A 196 -17.97 47.75 1.47
CA GLY A 196 -19.33 47.29 1.77
C GLY A 196 -20.40 48.39 1.69
N SER A 197 -20.01 49.68 1.65
CA SER A 197 -20.92 50.81 1.46
C SER A 197 -20.43 51.77 0.36
N PRO A 198 -20.28 51.31 -0.90
CA PRO A 198 -19.72 52.11 -1.98
C PRO A 198 -20.52 53.39 -2.26
N LYS A 199 -19.84 54.38 -2.83
CA LYS A 199 -20.41 55.64 -3.29
C LYS A 199 -21.38 55.38 -4.44
N GLY A 200 -22.64 55.72 -4.24
CA GLY A 200 -23.69 55.63 -5.24
C GLY A 200 -23.63 56.74 -6.29
N PRO A 201 -24.47 56.67 -7.34
CA PRO A 201 -24.54 57.69 -8.40
C PRO A 201 -24.90 59.09 -7.91
N ASP A 202 -25.61 59.18 -6.78
CA ASP A 202 -25.97 60.43 -6.08
C ASP A 202 -24.86 60.97 -5.17
N GLY A 203 -23.69 60.33 -5.19
CA GLY A 203 -22.52 60.74 -4.42
C GLY A 203 -22.55 60.37 -2.94
N GLN A 204 -23.61 59.70 -2.46
CA GLN A 204 -23.73 59.25 -1.08
C GLN A 204 -23.23 57.82 -0.90
N CYS A 205 -22.68 57.49 0.27
CA CYS A 205 -22.27 56.13 0.60
C CYS A 205 -23.51 55.27 0.83
N LYS A 206 -23.71 54.24 0.00
CA LYS A 206 -24.87 53.36 0.06
C LYS A 206 -24.45 51.95 0.40
N ASN A 207 -25.21 51.34 1.30
CA ASN A 207 -25.03 49.95 1.66
C ASN A 207 -25.20 49.03 0.43
N ALA A 208 -24.15 48.29 0.06
CA ALA A 208 -24.16 47.46 -1.16
C ALA A 208 -25.23 46.37 -1.13
N CYS A 209 -25.64 45.92 0.06
CA CYS A 209 -26.72 44.95 0.18
C CYS A 209 -28.09 45.57 -0.15
N LYS A 210 -28.35 46.80 0.32
CA LYS A 210 -29.59 47.52 0.00
C LYS A 210 -29.68 47.88 -1.49
N THR A 211 -28.56 48.16 -2.13
CA THR A 211 -28.50 48.45 -3.57
C THR A 211 -28.40 47.19 -4.44
N LYS A 212 -28.41 45.99 -3.85
CA LYS A 212 -28.26 44.67 -4.50
C LYS A 212 -26.91 44.44 -5.18
N GLU A 213 -25.94 45.33 -5.01
CA GLU A 213 -24.58 45.17 -5.53
C GLU A 213 -23.77 44.11 -4.76
N ALA A 214 -24.11 43.86 -3.50
CA ALA A 214 -23.51 42.78 -2.72
C ALA A 214 -23.68 41.40 -3.37
N GLY A 215 -24.62 41.22 -4.32
CA GLY A 215 -24.78 39.99 -5.08
C GLY A 215 -23.56 39.58 -5.90
N PHE A 216 -22.64 40.50 -6.22
CA PHE A 216 -21.38 40.16 -6.89
C PHE A 216 -20.40 39.38 -6.01
N VAL A 217 -20.55 39.47 -4.69
CA VAL A 217 -19.70 38.76 -3.72
C VAL A 217 -20.48 37.74 -2.88
N CYS A 218 -21.76 38.00 -2.59
CA CYS A 218 -22.62 37.12 -1.81
C CYS A 218 -23.54 36.29 -2.71
N LYS A 219 -23.11 35.08 -3.06
CA LYS A 219 -23.85 34.16 -3.94
C LYS A 219 -25.29 33.86 -3.48
N HIS A 220 -25.54 33.81 -2.17
CA HIS A 220 -26.82 33.42 -1.58
C HIS A 220 -27.61 34.59 -0.96
N GLY A 221 -27.24 35.83 -1.30
CA GLY A 221 -27.87 37.04 -0.76
C GLY A 221 -27.13 37.62 0.45
N CYS A 222 -27.68 38.69 1.01
CA CYS A 222 -27.06 39.47 2.07
C CYS A 222 -28.09 40.08 3.01
N ARG A 223 -27.63 40.51 4.18
CA ARG A 223 -28.42 41.22 5.19
C ARG A 223 -27.68 42.47 5.64
N SER A 224 -28.35 43.62 5.61
CA SER A 224 -27.79 44.88 6.12
C SER A 224 -27.58 44.81 7.64
N THR A 225 -26.41 45.25 8.11
CA THR A 225 -26.05 45.33 9.53
C THR A 225 -25.48 46.73 9.85
N GLY A 226 -25.12 46.97 11.12
CA GLY A 226 -24.43 48.21 11.52
C GLY A 226 -23.01 48.35 10.94
N LYS A 227 -22.42 47.25 10.44
CA LYS A 227 -21.08 47.19 9.82
C LYS A 227 -21.20 46.97 8.30
N ALA A 228 -21.95 47.82 7.61
CA ALA A 228 -22.41 47.61 6.23
C ALA A 228 -23.34 46.38 6.09
N TYR A 229 -22.85 45.19 5.83
CA TYR A 229 -23.71 44.01 5.66
C TYR A 229 -22.97 42.69 5.90
N GLU A 230 -23.74 41.61 6.02
CA GLU A 230 -23.25 40.24 6.10
C GLU A 230 -23.84 39.41 4.96
N CYS A 231 -23.06 38.53 4.34
CA CYS A 231 -23.61 37.55 3.39
C CYS A 231 -24.48 36.52 4.11
N THR A 232 -25.50 36.01 3.44
CA THR A 232 -26.32 34.89 3.93
C THR A 232 -25.86 33.59 3.30
N CYS A 233 -26.01 32.47 4.01
CA CYS A 233 -25.67 31.13 3.53
C CYS A 233 -26.89 30.21 3.59
N PRO A 234 -26.97 29.17 2.72
CA PRO A 234 -28.08 28.22 2.73
C PRO A 234 -28.12 27.40 4.03
N SER A 235 -29.29 26.81 4.33
CA SER A 235 -29.48 25.95 5.50
C SER A 235 -28.42 24.85 5.57
N GLY A 236 -27.76 24.71 6.73
CA GLY A 236 -26.65 23.77 6.89
C GLY A 236 -25.28 24.35 6.50
N SER A 237 -25.12 25.67 6.38
CA SER A 237 -23.83 26.33 6.18
C SER A 237 -23.71 27.64 6.95
N THR A 238 -22.49 28.05 7.32
CA THR A 238 -22.17 29.34 7.94
C THR A 238 -21.23 30.15 7.07
N VAL A 239 -21.14 31.46 7.29
CA VAL A 239 -20.16 32.31 6.59
C VAL A 239 -18.75 31.99 7.10
N ALA A 240 -17.78 31.93 6.19
CA ALA A 240 -16.37 31.70 6.47
C ALA A 240 -15.69 32.98 7.01
N GLU A 241 -14.42 32.86 7.37
CA GLU A 241 -13.64 33.97 7.96
C GLU A 241 -13.46 35.15 7.00
N ASP A 242 -13.51 34.89 5.68
CA ASP A 242 -13.47 35.91 4.64
C ASP A 242 -14.77 36.73 4.51
N GLY A 243 -15.78 36.43 5.33
CA GLY A 243 -17.05 37.16 5.38
C GLY A 243 -17.96 37.00 4.15
N ILE A 244 -17.55 36.25 3.13
CA ILE A 244 -18.28 36.12 1.87
C ILE A 244 -18.50 34.67 1.39
N THR A 245 -17.66 33.73 1.80
CA THR A 245 -17.77 32.33 1.41
C THR A 245 -18.64 31.56 2.41
N CYS A 246 -19.40 30.57 1.93
CA CYS A 246 -20.16 29.68 2.82
C CYS A 246 -19.39 28.39 3.09
N LYS A 247 -19.15 28.08 4.36
CA LYS A 247 -18.61 26.81 4.84
C LYS A 247 -19.74 25.89 5.32
N SER A 248 -19.71 24.63 4.92
CA SER A 248 -20.71 23.64 5.35
C SER A 248 -20.69 23.45 6.87
N ILE A 249 -21.87 23.42 7.49
CA ILE A 249 -22.06 22.93 8.85
C ILE A 249 -22.22 21.43 8.73
N SER A 250 -21.26 20.66 9.23
CA SER A 250 -21.40 19.20 9.33
C SER A 250 -22.71 18.85 10.05
N HIS A 251 -23.65 18.19 9.37
CA HIS A 251 -24.96 17.78 9.92
C HIS A 251 -24.87 16.73 11.04
N THR A 252 -23.67 16.22 11.31
CA THR A 252 -23.29 15.55 12.54
C THR A 252 -22.67 16.57 13.48
N VAL A 253 -23.44 16.98 14.47
CA VAL A 253 -22.95 17.81 15.58
C VAL A 253 -22.39 16.89 16.65
N SER A 254 -21.29 17.28 17.28
CA SER A 254 -20.79 16.63 18.48
C SER A 254 -21.81 16.72 19.61
N CYS A 255 -21.97 15.64 20.37
CA CYS A 255 -22.87 15.61 21.52
C CYS A 255 -22.48 16.62 22.60
N THR A 256 -23.46 17.11 23.36
CA THR A 256 -23.20 17.84 24.62
C THR A 256 -22.62 16.91 25.68
N VAL A 257 -22.05 17.46 26.77
CA VAL A 257 -21.51 16.69 27.89
C VAL A 257 -22.57 15.74 28.48
N GLU A 258 -23.81 16.21 28.59
CA GLU A 258 -24.96 15.42 29.09
C GLU A 258 -25.37 14.31 28.10
N GLN A 259 -25.42 14.60 26.80
CA GLN A 259 -25.73 13.59 25.78
C GLN A 259 -24.61 12.55 25.67
N LYS A 260 -23.36 12.94 25.90
CA LYS A 260 -22.25 12.00 25.93
C LYS A 260 -22.34 11.02 27.11
N GLN A 261 -22.97 11.41 28.22
CA GLN A 261 -23.20 10.52 29.36
C GLN A 261 -24.25 9.42 29.09
N THR A 262 -25.07 9.54 28.03
CA THR A 262 -26.01 8.49 27.65
C THR A 262 -25.36 7.37 26.83
N CYS A 263 -24.17 7.61 26.27
CA CYS A 263 -23.39 6.60 25.56
C CYS A 263 -22.38 5.93 26.49
N ARG A 264 -21.91 4.74 26.12
CA ARG A 264 -20.82 4.09 26.85
C ARG A 264 -19.52 4.90 26.73
N PRO A 265 -18.59 4.81 27.68
CA PRO A 265 -17.36 5.61 27.68
C PRO A 265 -16.50 5.48 26.41
N THR A 266 -16.64 4.37 25.69
CA THR A 266 -15.86 4.04 24.49
C THR A 266 -16.63 4.19 23.18
N GLU A 267 -17.90 4.56 23.23
CA GLU A 267 -18.73 4.81 22.04
C GLU A 267 -18.55 6.24 21.55
N ASP A 268 -18.61 6.40 20.23
CA ASP A 268 -18.75 7.69 19.57
C ASP A 268 -20.20 8.16 19.73
N CYS A 269 -20.37 9.37 20.24
CA CYS A 269 -21.67 10.02 20.35
C CYS A 269 -21.86 11.00 19.18
N ARG A 270 -22.90 10.79 18.38
CA ARG A 270 -23.26 11.67 17.26
C ARG A 270 -24.73 12.03 17.33
N VAL A 271 -25.05 13.30 17.12
CA VAL A 271 -26.46 13.73 17.01
C VAL A 271 -26.85 13.75 15.53
N HIS A 272 -27.77 12.88 15.14
CA HIS A 272 -28.37 12.89 13.80
C HIS A 272 -29.84 13.28 13.90
N LYS A 273 -30.21 14.42 13.30
CA LYS A 273 -31.59 14.95 13.29
C LYS A 273 -32.23 15.01 14.69
N GLY A 274 -31.46 15.42 15.71
CA GLY A 274 -31.92 15.54 17.09
C GLY A 274 -31.96 14.22 17.88
N THR A 275 -31.66 13.08 17.26
CA THR A 275 -31.52 11.79 17.95
C THR A 275 -30.05 11.54 18.27
N VAL A 276 -29.76 11.16 19.52
CA VAL A 276 -28.42 10.73 19.95
C VAL A 276 -28.19 9.31 19.44
N LEU A 277 -27.14 9.13 18.65
CA LEU A 277 -26.65 7.84 18.18
C LEU A 277 -25.34 7.53 18.91
N CYS A 278 -25.32 6.43 19.64
CA CYS A 278 -24.15 5.87 20.29
C CYS A 278 -23.71 4.65 19.49
N GLU A 279 -22.55 4.72 18.85
CA GLU A 279 -22.01 3.62 18.07
C GLU A 279 -20.51 3.48 18.35
N CYS A 280 -19.98 2.26 18.26
CA CYS A 280 -18.54 2.12 18.31
C CYS A 280 -17.88 2.87 17.15
N PRO A 281 -16.67 3.42 17.35
CA PRO A 281 -15.89 4.00 16.27
C PRO A 281 -15.75 3.04 15.08
N TRP A 282 -15.52 3.59 13.88
CA TRP A 282 -15.42 2.78 12.67
C TRP A 282 -14.36 1.67 12.81
N ASN A 283 -14.71 0.45 12.39
CA ASN A 283 -13.91 -0.78 12.59
C ASN A 283 -13.66 -1.18 14.07
N GLN A 284 -14.50 -0.74 15.00
CA GLN A 284 -14.55 -1.26 16.37
C GLN A 284 -15.92 -1.86 16.66
N HIS A 285 -16.00 -2.81 17.56
CA HIS A 285 -17.26 -3.46 17.93
C HIS A 285 -17.36 -3.60 19.45
N LEU A 286 -18.59 -3.68 19.93
CA LEU A 286 -18.88 -3.67 21.36
C LEU A 286 -18.67 -5.07 21.95
N VAL A 287 -17.76 -5.18 22.92
CA VAL A 287 -17.55 -6.39 23.72
C VAL A 287 -17.75 -6.05 25.18
N GLY A 288 -18.83 -6.57 25.76
CA GLY A 288 -19.28 -6.13 27.09
C GLY A 288 -19.64 -4.65 27.04
N ASP A 289 -18.89 -3.83 27.77
CA ASP A 289 -19.09 -2.37 27.87
C ASP A 289 -18.04 -1.54 27.12
N THR A 290 -17.15 -2.19 26.35
CA THR A 290 -15.98 -1.57 25.71
C THR A 290 -15.99 -1.80 24.20
N CYS A 291 -15.86 -0.73 23.41
CA CYS A 291 -15.55 -0.82 21.99
C CYS A 291 -14.09 -1.21 21.80
N ILE A 292 -13.84 -2.33 21.12
CA ILE A 292 -12.50 -2.81 20.81
C ILE A 292 -12.33 -2.99 19.30
N SER A 293 -11.10 -2.84 18.81
CA SER A 293 -10.73 -3.17 17.42
C SER A 293 -10.48 -4.66 17.21
N ASP A 294 -10.26 -5.39 18.30
CA ASP A 294 -9.72 -6.75 18.25
C ASP A 294 -10.84 -7.80 18.19
N CYS A 295 -10.46 -8.94 17.62
CA CYS A 295 -11.34 -10.09 17.60
C CYS A 295 -11.35 -10.84 18.94
N VAL A 296 -12.54 -11.31 19.33
CA VAL A 296 -12.73 -12.19 20.51
C VAL A 296 -12.97 -13.63 20.09
N ASP A 297 -13.55 -13.86 18.90
CA ASP A 297 -13.68 -15.21 18.35
C ASP A 297 -12.34 -15.69 17.76
N LYS A 298 -11.84 -16.81 18.28
CA LYS A 298 -10.58 -17.44 17.87
C LYS A 298 -10.76 -18.43 16.71
N LYS A 299 -11.99 -18.74 16.31
CA LYS A 299 -12.29 -19.78 15.32
C LYS A 299 -11.78 -19.47 13.91
N CYS A 300 -11.57 -18.20 13.58
CA CYS A 300 -11.12 -17.80 12.23
C CYS A 300 -9.76 -18.40 11.85
N HIS A 301 -8.84 -18.51 12.82
CA HIS A 301 -7.45 -18.85 12.51
C HIS A 301 -7.20 -20.32 12.17
N GLU A 302 -8.17 -21.20 12.43
CA GLU A 302 -7.99 -22.64 12.21
C GLU A 302 -7.80 -23.00 10.72
N GLU A 303 -8.32 -22.17 9.80
CA GLU A 303 -8.35 -22.43 8.36
C GLU A 303 -7.61 -21.35 7.55
N PHE A 304 -6.47 -20.88 8.07
CA PHE A 304 -5.62 -19.83 7.47
C PHE A 304 -6.32 -18.48 7.29
N MET A 305 -7.36 -18.21 8.07
CA MET A 305 -8.05 -16.93 8.02
C MET A 305 -7.58 -16.03 9.15
N ASP A 306 -7.64 -14.73 8.91
CA ASP A 306 -7.46 -13.70 9.91
C ASP A 306 -8.84 -13.22 10.38
N CYS A 307 -8.89 -12.68 11.59
CA CYS A 307 -10.11 -12.07 12.11
C CYS A 307 -9.94 -10.55 12.15
N GLY A 308 -10.99 -9.84 11.77
CA GLY A 308 -11.00 -8.41 11.98
C GLY A 308 -12.39 -7.84 12.02
N VAL A 309 -12.43 -6.62 12.51
CA VAL A 309 -13.65 -5.87 12.69
C VAL A 309 -13.85 -4.97 11.46
N TYR A 310 -14.98 -5.12 10.80
CA TYR A 310 -15.37 -4.32 9.65
C TYR A 310 -16.84 -3.94 9.77
N ILE A 311 -17.16 -2.65 9.61
CA ILE A 311 -18.52 -2.10 9.83
C ILE A 311 -19.07 -2.57 11.19
N ASN A 312 -18.25 -2.39 12.23
CA ASN A 312 -18.60 -2.69 13.62
C ASN A 312 -19.00 -4.16 13.91
N ARG A 313 -18.61 -5.10 13.03
CA ARG A 313 -18.82 -6.55 13.20
C ARG A 313 -17.52 -7.32 13.01
N GLN A 314 -17.34 -8.39 13.78
CA GLN A 314 -16.25 -9.34 13.55
C GLN A 314 -16.55 -10.20 12.32
N SER A 315 -15.53 -10.46 11.51
CA SER A 315 -15.62 -11.39 10.39
C SER A 315 -14.24 -12.01 10.12
N CYS A 316 -14.25 -13.26 9.68
CA CYS A 316 -13.04 -13.95 9.24
C CYS A 316 -12.76 -13.60 7.76
N TYR A 317 -11.51 -13.33 7.40
CA TYR A 317 -11.11 -13.00 6.03
C TYR A 317 -9.72 -13.56 5.71
N CYS A 318 -9.38 -13.62 4.41
CA CYS A 318 -8.03 -14.02 4.01
C CYS A 318 -7.09 -12.82 4.06
N PRO A 319 -5.98 -12.87 4.82
CA PRO A 319 -5.16 -11.68 5.08
C PRO A 319 -4.51 -11.09 3.83
N TRP A 320 -4.32 -11.89 2.78
CA TRP A 320 -3.80 -11.44 1.49
C TRP A 320 -4.87 -10.94 0.49
N LYS A 321 -6.15 -10.98 0.85
CA LYS A 321 -7.20 -10.36 0.02
C LYS A 321 -7.36 -8.90 0.41
N SER A 322 -6.99 -8.01 -0.52
CA SER A 322 -6.98 -6.55 -0.34
C SER A 322 -8.34 -5.95 0.05
N ARG A 323 -9.44 -6.63 -0.26
CA ARG A 323 -10.79 -6.24 0.17
C ARG A 323 -11.34 -7.25 1.16
N LYS A 324 -11.61 -6.77 2.38
CA LYS A 324 -12.35 -7.57 3.36
C LYS A 324 -13.72 -7.92 2.77
N PRO A 325 -14.17 -9.18 2.88
CA PRO A 325 -15.51 -9.59 2.49
C PRO A 325 -16.56 -8.70 3.16
N GLY A 326 -17.69 -8.50 2.48
CA GLY A 326 -18.85 -7.88 3.12
C GLY A 326 -19.35 -8.72 4.30
N PRO A 327 -20.11 -8.13 5.25
CA PRO A 327 -20.49 -8.77 6.51
C PRO A 327 -21.34 -10.05 6.36
N ASN A 328 -21.85 -10.35 5.17
CA ASN A 328 -22.69 -11.52 4.88
C ASN A 328 -21.94 -12.64 4.14
N VAL A 329 -20.66 -12.48 3.84
CA VAL A 329 -19.89 -13.49 3.11
C VAL A 329 -19.21 -14.40 4.12
N ASN A 330 -19.67 -15.66 4.18
CA ASN A 330 -19.01 -16.68 4.98
C ASN A 330 -17.88 -17.32 4.16
N ILE A 331 -16.67 -17.30 4.69
CA ILE A 331 -15.49 -17.91 4.05
C ILE A 331 -15.09 -19.12 4.91
N ASN A 332 -15.08 -20.31 4.32
CA ASN A 332 -14.78 -21.57 5.02
C ASN A 332 -13.26 -21.91 5.02
N GLY A 333 -12.42 -20.88 4.94
CA GLY A 333 -10.97 -21.00 4.89
C GLY A 333 -10.31 -20.34 3.67
N CYS A 334 -9.00 -20.19 3.77
CA CYS A 334 -8.22 -19.40 2.82
C CYS A 334 -7.28 -20.24 1.97
N LEU A 335 -7.13 -19.83 0.72
CA LEU A 335 -6.29 -20.47 -0.29
C LEU A 335 -5.33 -19.42 -0.86
N LEU A 336 -4.03 -19.75 -0.86
CA LEU A 336 -2.99 -18.91 -1.46
C LEU A 336 -2.42 -19.63 -2.69
N ASN A 337 -2.86 -19.27 -3.88
CA ASN A 337 -2.29 -19.79 -5.14
C ASN A 337 -1.41 -18.76 -5.85
N GLU A 338 -1.40 -17.53 -5.36
CA GLU A 338 -0.79 -16.39 -6.01
C GLU A 338 0.67 -16.23 -5.57
N TYR A 339 1.42 -15.49 -6.38
CA TYR A 339 2.81 -15.13 -6.15
C TYR A 339 2.89 -13.62 -5.95
N TYR A 340 3.69 -13.23 -4.98
CA TYR A 340 3.79 -11.85 -4.51
C TYR A 340 5.22 -11.39 -4.75
N TYR A 341 5.37 -10.30 -5.45
CA TYR A 341 6.65 -9.67 -5.72
C TYR A 341 6.61 -8.21 -5.31
N THR A 342 7.76 -7.65 -4.96
CA THR A 342 7.89 -6.22 -4.70
C THR A 342 8.83 -5.56 -5.69
N VAL A 343 8.50 -4.34 -6.08
CA VAL A 343 9.34 -3.48 -6.90
C VAL A 343 9.20 -2.04 -6.43
N SER A 344 10.28 -1.26 -6.50
CA SER A 344 10.23 0.18 -6.22
C SER A 344 10.76 0.98 -7.41
N PHE A 345 10.21 2.18 -7.64
CA PHE A 345 10.67 3.11 -8.68
C PHE A 345 10.21 4.55 -8.40
N THR A 346 10.90 5.54 -8.97
CA THR A 346 10.54 6.96 -8.81
C THR A 346 9.69 7.42 -10.01
N PRO A 347 8.40 7.77 -9.84
CA PRO A 347 7.56 8.31 -10.92
C PRO A 347 7.90 9.77 -11.26
N ASN A 348 7.40 10.27 -12.40
CA ASN A 348 7.55 11.68 -12.80
C ASN A 348 6.59 12.66 -12.11
N ILE A 349 5.74 12.16 -11.21
CA ILE A 349 4.73 12.92 -10.50
C ILE A 349 4.86 12.64 -9.01
N SER A 350 4.69 13.68 -8.19
CA SER A 350 4.63 13.53 -6.74
C SER A 350 3.16 13.41 -6.34
N PHE A 351 2.86 12.43 -5.50
CA PHE A 351 1.53 12.24 -4.95
C PHE A 351 1.46 12.72 -3.51
N ASP A 352 0.31 13.28 -3.12
CA ASP A 352 -0.10 13.18 -1.71
C ASP A 352 -0.53 11.73 -1.43
N SER A 353 -0.56 11.34 -0.15
CA SER A 353 -0.91 9.98 0.26
C SER A 353 -2.33 9.53 -0.15
N ASP A 354 -3.24 10.48 -0.42
CA ASP A 354 -4.66 10.20 -0.60
C ASP A 354 -4.97 9.77 -2.05
N HIS A 355 -4.12 10.13 -3.01
CA HIS A 355 -4.31 9.83 -4.44
C HIS A 355 -3.58 8.57 -4.93
N CYS A 356 -2.87 7.85 -4.07
CA CYS A 356 -1.99 6.75 -4.49
C CYS A 356 -2.74 5.57 -5.13
N LYS A 357 -3.99 5.33 -4.73
CA LYS A 357 -4.83 4.27 -5.30
C LYS A 357 -5.18 4.51 -6.76
N TRP A 358 -5.27 5.76 -7.20
CA TRP A 358 -5.62 6.09 -8.59
C TRP A 358 -4.48 5.75 -9.56
N TYR A 359 -3.30 5.43 -9.03
CA TYR A 359 -2.15 5.04 -9.82
C TYR A 359 -2.00 3.52 -10.01
N GLU A 360 -2.73 2.71 -9.24
CA GLU A 360 -2.66 1.25 -9.30
C GLU A 360 -2.90 0.71 -10.71
N ASP A 361 -3.96 1.19 -11.37
CA ASP A 361 -4.31 0.74 -12.73
C ASP A 361 -3.24 1.12 -13.75
N ARG A 362 -2.68 2.34 -13.64
CA ARG A 362 -1.63 2.83 -14.55
C ARG A 362 -0.33 2.03 -14.38
N VAL A 363 0.03 1.69 -13.14
CA VAL A 363 1.19 0.83 -12.85
C VAL A 363 0.92 -0.59 -13.33
N LEU A 364 -0.26 -1.16 -13.04
CA LEU A 364 -0.62 -2.50 -13.48
C LEU A 364 -0.54 -2.66 -15.00
N GLU A 365 -1.13 -1.73 -15.77
CA GLU A 365 -1.06 -1.78 -17.23
C GLU A 365 0.38 -1.68 -17.73
N ALA A 366 1.19 -0.82 -17.13
CA ALA A 366 2.58 -0.65 -17.53
C ALA A 366 3.44 -1.89 -17.23
N ILE A 367 3.31 -2.44 -16.02
CA ILE A 367 3.96 -3.69 -15.62
C ILE A 367 3.55 -4.81 -16.57
N ARG A 368 2.25 -4.98 -16.84
CA ARG A 368 1.76 -6.03 -17.75
C ARG A 368 2.33 -5.91 -19.15
N THR A 369 2.45 -4.67 -19.63
CA THR A 369 3.05 -4.38 -20.93
C THR A 369 4.53 -4.75 -20.97
N SER A 370 5.28 -4.52 -19.89
CA SER A 370 6.72 -4.80 -19.83
C SER A 370 7.05 -6.28 -19.56
N ILE A 371 6.37 -6.93 -18.61
CA ILE A 371 6.78 -8.26 -18.10
C ILE A 371 5.77 -9.38 -18.35
N GLY A 372 4.55 -9.06 -18.82
CA GLY A 372 3.54 -10.04 -19.19
C GLY A 372 2.25 -10.00 -18.36
N LYS A 373 1.24 -10.74 -18.83
CA LYS A 373 -0.11 -10.77 -18.23
C LYS A 373 -0.21 -11.59 -16.95
N GLU A 374 0.86 -12.29 -16.58
CA GLU A 374 0.98 -13.11 -15.39
C GLU A 374 0.72 -12.29 -14.13
N VAL A 375 1.16 -11.02 -14.13
CA VAL A 375 0.76 -10.02 -13.12
C VAL A 375 -0.65 -9.55 -13.43
N PHE A 376 -1.60 -9.95 -12.60
CA PHE A 376 -3.00 -9.58 -12.77
C PHE A 376 -3.44 -8.46 -11.83
N LYS A 377 -2.63 -8.11 -10.83
CA LYS A 377 -2.94 -7.07 -9.85
C LYS A 377 -1.68 -6.39 -9.31
N VAL A 378 -1.82 -5.11 -8.97
CA VAL A 378 -0.82 -4.30 -8.26
C VAL A 378 -1.45 -3.69 -7.01
N GLU A 379 -0.69 -3.64 -5.92
CA GLU A 379 -1.01 -2.87 -4.72
C GLU A 379 0.10 -1.86 -4.46
N ILE A 380 -0.26 -0.58 -4.29
CA ILE A 380 0.73 0.46 -3.96
C ILE A 380 0.91 0.49 -2.44
N LEU A 381 2.10 0.09 -1.98
CA LEU A 381 2.46 0.04 -0.56
C LEU A 381 2.95 1.40 -0.03
N ASN A 382 3.61 2.18 -0.89
CA ASN A 382 4.07 3.55 -0.62
C ASN A 382 4.16 4.32 -1.94
N CYS A 383 4.04 5.65 -1.89
CA CYS A 383 3.87 6.54 -3.05
C CYS A 383 4.36 7.98 -2.83
N THR A 384 5.12 8.26 -1.76
CA THR A 384 5.53 9.64 -1.41
C THR A 384 6.60 10.21 -2.34
N GLN A 385 7.77 9.58 -2.39
CA GLN A 385 8.87 9.92 -3.28
C GLN A 385 9.11 8.78 -4.28
N ASP A 386 9.28 7.58 -3.74
CA ASP A 386 9.34 6.35 -4.51
C ASP A 386 8.03 5.59 -4.34
N ILE A 387 7.54 5.06 -5.46
CA ILE A 387 6.47 4.08 -5.43
C ILE A 387 7.08 2.75 -5.05
N ARG A 388 6.57 2.14 -3.98
CA ARG A 388 6.79 0.73 -3.66
C ARG A 388 5.53 -0.03 -4.01
N ALA A 389 5.59 -0.87 -5.03
CA ALA A 389 4.47 -1.66 -5.51
C ALA A 389 4.66 -3.13 -5.18
N ARG A 390 3.55 -3.79 -4.84
CA ARG A 390 3.44 -5.25 -4.75
C ARG A 390 2.74 -5.75 -6.00
N LEU A 391 3.41 -6.62 -6.75
CA LEU A 391 2.88 -7.27 -7.95
C LEU A 391 2.34 -8.64 -7.54
N ILE A 392 1.11 -8.94 -7.95
CA ILE A 392 0.46 -10.21 -7.66
C ILE A 392 0.28 -10.97 -8.97
N ALA A 393 0.85 -12.17 -9.03
CA ALA A 393 0.87 -13.02 -10.21
C ALA A 393 0.19 -14.37 -9.98
N GLU A 394 -0.45 -14.91 -11.02
CA GLU A 394 -1.10 -16.23 -10.96
C GLU A 394 -0.09 -17.38 -10.98
N LYS A 395 1.11 -17.11 -11.51
CA LYS A 395 2.22 -18.06 -11.69
C LYS A 395 3.54 -17.40 -11.29
N PRO A 396 4.59 -18.17 -10.98
CA PRO A 396 5.91 -17.60 -10.74
C PRO A 396 6.36 -16.82 -11.98
N LEU A 397 6.89 -15.62 -11.77
CA LEU A 397 7.57 -14.86 -12.81
C LEU A 397 8.88 -15.54 -13.20
N SER A 398 9.20 -15.49 -14.48
CA SER A 398 10.49 -15.98 -14.99
C SER A 398 11.64 -15.11 -14.47
N ASN A 399 12.78 -15.72 -14.14
CA ASN A 399 13.97 -14.97 -13.71
C ASN A 399 14.42 -13.94 -14.77
N HIS A 400 14.18 -14.24 -16.05
CA HIS A 400 14.53 -13.37 -17.18
C HIS A 400 13.69 -12.09 -17.31
N VAL A 401 12.63 -11.92 -16.50
CA VAL A 401 11.81 -10.69 -16.51
C VAL A 401 11.96 -9.85 -15.24
N LEU A 402 12.70 -10.34 -14.24
CA LEU A 402 12.81 -9.65 -12.94
C LEU A 402 13.58 -8.32 -13.04
N ARG A 403 14.49 -8.21 -14.02
CA ARG A 403 15.29 -6.99 -14.27
C ARG A 403 14.79 -6.14 -15.43
N LYS A 404 13.69 -6.54 -16.09
CA LYS A 404 13.16 -5.89 -17.30
C LYS A 404 12.90 -4.39 -17.11
N LEU A 405 12.44 -3.99 -15.92
CA LEU A 405 12.13 -2.58 -15.61
C LEU A 405 13.39 -1.71 -15.46
N GLN A 406 14.54 -2.32 -15.15
CA GLN A 406 15.81 -1.62 -14.99
C GLN A 406 16.47 -1.29 -16.33
N ALA A 407 16.23 -2.14 -17.36
CA ALA A 407 16.82 -2.00 -18.69
C ALA A 407 16.43 -0.71 -19.43
N CYS A 408 15.31 -0.09 -19.02
CA CYS A 408 14.78 1.12 -19.64
C CYS A 408 14.72 1.07 -21.18
N GLU A 409 13.88 0.17 -21.72
CA GLU A 409 13.77 -0.07 -23.18
C GLU A 409 13.36 1.19 -24.00
N HIS A 410 12.75 2.19 -23.37
CA HIS A 410 12.24 3.39 -24.03
C HIS A 410 12.65 4.68 -23.31
N PRO A 411 13.89 5.16 -23.49
CA PRO A 411 14.39 6.36 -22.84
C PRO A 411 13.81 7.65 -23.44
N ILE A 412 13.41 8.60 -22.58
CA ILE A 412 12.97 9.96 -22.94
C ILE A 412 13.68 10.96 -22.01
N GLY A 413 14.80 11.54 -22.46
CA GLY A 413 15.60 12.45 -21.61
C GLY A 413 16.13 11.74 -20.36
N GLU A 414 15.78 12.23 -19.18
CA GLU A 414 16.12 11.59 -17.87
C GLU A 414 15.10 10.54 -17.42
N TRP A 415 14.03 10.36 -18.19
CA TRP A 415 12.92 9.47 -17.88
C TRP A 415 12.97 8.21 -18.73
N CYS A 416 12.24 7.20 -18.27
CA CYS A 416 11.96 5.98 -18.98
C CYS A 416 10.46 5.81 -19.15
N MET A 417 10.02 5.63 -20.40
CA MET A 417 8.63 5.38 -20.71
C MET A 417 8.31 3.89 -20.59
N MET A 418 7.61 3.53 -19.54
CA MET A 418 6.94 2.25 -19.39
C MET A 418 5.55 2.38 -20.03
N TYR A 419 5.42 1.88 -21.26
CA TYR A 419 4.13 1.91 -21.95
C TYR A 419 3.07 1.13 -21.16
N PRO A 420 1.79 1.55 -21.18
CA PRO A 420 1.28 2.58 -22.07
C PRO A 420 1.52 4.01 -21.58
N LYS A 421 1.55 4.27 -20.27
CA LYS A 421 1.48 5.65 -19.73
C LYS A 421 2.37 5.93 -18.52
N LEU A 422 3.29 5.07 -18.13
CA LEU A 422 4.05 5.25 -16.91
C LEU A 422 5.44 5.83 -17.20
N LEU A 423 5.76 7.00 -16.65
CA LEU A 423 7.11 7.58 -16.73
C LEU A 423 7.82 7.39 -15.40
N ILE A 424 8.97 6.72 -15.43
CA ILE A 424 9.82 6.51 -14.25
C ILE A 424 11.20 7.13 -14.48
N LYS A 425 11.86 7.59 -13.42
CA LYS A 425 13.23 8.12 -13.51
C LYS A 425 14.17 6.99 -13.93
N LYS A 426 15.09 7.26 -14.86
CA LYS A 426 16.10 6.27 -15.27
C LYS A 426 16.87 5.75 -14.06
N ASN A 427 17.14 4.44 -14.05
CA ASN A 427 17.87 3.72 -12.99
C ASN A 427 17.22 3.80 -11.59
N SER A 428 15.96 4.24 -11.47
CA SER A 428 15.25 4.24 -10.18
C SER A 428 14.56 2.92 -9.85
N ALA A 429 14.33 2.06 -10.86
CA ALA A 429 13.66 0.79 -10.66
C ALA A 429 14.57 -0.21 -9.91
N THR A 430 14.03 -0.84 -8.87
CA THR A 430 14.66 -2.01 -8.25
C THR A 430 14.41 -3.26 -9.09
N GLU A 431 15.17 -4.32 -8.82
CA GLU A 431 14.83 -5.65 -9.30
C GLU A 431 13.46 -6.08 -8.71
N ILE A 432 12.71 -6.88 -9.46
CA ILE A 432 11.47 -7.49 -8.97
C ILE A 432 11.85 -8.68 -8.09
N GLU A 433 11.58 -8.58 -6.79
CA GLU A 433 11.94 -9.61 -5.82
C GLU A 433 10.71 -10.32 -5.29
N GLU A 434 10.75 -11.65 -5.13
CA GLU A 434 9.64 -12.37 -4.49
C GLU A 434 9.53 -11.95 -3.02
N GLU A 435 8.34 -11.52 -2.61
CA GLU A 435 8.07 -11.06 -1.26
C GLU A 435 8.11 -12.23 -0.26
N ASN A 436 8.87 -12.07 0.83
CA ASN A 436 8.78 -13.00 1.95
C ASN A 436 7.50 -12.73 2.75
N LEU A 437 6.42 -13.43 2.39
CA LEU A 437 5.10 -13.25 2.99
C LEU A 437 5.05 -13.47 4.50
N ARG A 438 6.02 -14.19 5.08
CA ARG A 438 6.13 -14.41 6.54
C ARG A 438 6.31 -13.11 7.29
N ASP A 439 7.14 -12.22 6.75
CA ASP A 439 7.47 -10.94 7.38
C ASP A 439 6.45 -9.84 7.03
N SER A 440 5.52 -10.13 6.12
CA SER A 440 4.46 -9.22 5.70
C SER A 440 3.05 -9.76 5.99
N LEU A 441 2.40 -10.41 5.02
CA LEU A 441 0.96 -10.77 5.06
C LEU A 441 0.64 -11.89 6.05
N LEU A 442 1.59 -12.78 6.34
CA LEU A 442 1.40 -13.95 7.20
C LEU A 442 1.85 -13.72 8.65
N LYS A 443 2.48 -12.58 8.95
CA LYS A 443 3.00 -12.25 10.28
C LYS A 443 1.92 -12.25 11.35
N ASN A 444 0.77 -11.65 11.04
CA ASN A 444 -0.38 -11.62 11.95
C ASN A 444 -0.97 -13.02 12.15
N GLN A 445 -0.97 -13.84 11.11
CA GLN A 445 -1.43 -15.23 11.19
C GLN A 445 -0.53 -16.06 12.10
N GLU A 446 0.79 -15.91 11.99
CA GLU A 446 1.74 -16.57 12.89
C GLU A 446 1.52 -16.16 14.35
N ALA A 447 1.37 -14.86 14.61
CA ALA A 447 1.08 -14.33 15.95
C ALA A 447 -0.24 -14.87 16.52
N ALA A 448 -1.26 -15.06 15.67
CA ALA A 448 -2.55 -15.59 16.09
C ALA A 448 -2.50 -17.03 16.63
N TYR A 449 -1.49 -17.82 16.23
CA TYR A 449 -1.26 -19.16 16.78
C TYR A 449 -0.60 -19.16 18.17
N LYS A 450 -0.36 -17.99 18.77
CA LYS A 450 0.11 -17.83 20.16
C LYS A 450 1.38 -18.61 20.48
N GLY A 451 2.30 -18.68 19.51
CA GLY A 451 3.56 -19.39 19.64
C GLY A 451 3.47 -20.91 19.52
N GLN A 452 2.30 -21.49 19.20
CA GLN A 452 2.21 -22.93 18.89
C GLN A 452 2.85 -23.29 17.55
N ASN A 453 2.84 -22.33 16.62
CA ASN A 453 3.39 -22.50 15.28
C ASN A 453 4.45 -21.45 14.98
N LYS A 454 5.45 -21.83 14.19
CA LYS A 454 6.47 -20.96 13.59
C LYS A 454 6.35 -21.00 12.07
N CYS A 455 6.37 -19.85 11.41
CA CYS A 455 6.25 -19.76 9.97
C CYS A 455 7.62 -19.89 9.28
N VAL A 456 7.75 -20.86 8.38
CA VAL A 456 8.95 -21.10 7.57
C VAL A 456 8.61 -21.18 6.09
N LYS A 457 9.46 -20.64 5.23
CA LYS A 457 9.35 -20.84 3.77
C LYS A 457 10.17 -22.07 3.42
N VAL A 458 9.51 -23.13 2.95
CA VAL A 458 10.14 -24.36 2.47
C VAL A 458 9.77 -24.49 1.00
N ASP A 459 10.76 -24.33 0.13
CA ASP A 459 10.58 -24.23 -1.32
C ASP A 459 9.54 -23.14 -1.67
N ASN A 460 8.41 -23.57 -2.26
CA ASN A 460 7.31 -22.71 -2.69
C ASN A 460 6.16 -22.61 -1.65
N LEU A 461 6.32 -23.27 -0.49
CA LEU A 461 5.30 -23.37 0.55
C LEU A 461 5.65 -22.49 1.76
N PHE A 462 4.65 -21.76 2.26
CA PHE A 462 4.70 -21.12 3.56
C PHE A 462 4.11 -22.08 4.60
N TRP A 463 4.98 -22.69 5.39
CA TRP A 463 4.65 -23.73 6.34
C TRP A 463 4.69 -23.20 7.78
N PHE A 464 3.53 -23.21 8.43
CA PHE A 464 3.40 -23.04 9.88
C PHE A 464 3.70 -24.37 10.58
N GLN A 465 4.98 -24.60 10.88
CA GLN A 465 5.47 -25.76 11.62
C GLN A 465 5.15 -25.63 13.10
N CYS A 466 5.13 -26.74 13.85
CA CYS A 466 5.02 -26.66 15.30
C CYS A 466 6.28 -26.03 15.91
N ALA A 467 6.08 -25.15 16.87
CA ALA A 467 7.16 -24.56 17.64
C ALA A 467 7.77 -25.57 18.62
N ASP A 468 8.89 -25.21 19.22
CA ASP A 468 9.56 -26.05 20.22
C ASP A 468 8.61 -26.37 21.39
N GLY A 469 8.61 -27.63 21.84
CA GLY A 469 7.67 -28.12 22.86
C GLY A 469 6.29 -28.50 22.32
N TYR A 470 6.08 -28.50 20.99
CA TYR A 470 4.86 -28.98 20.35
C TYR A 470 5.13 -30.12 19.37
N THR A 471 4.20 -31.06 19.27
CA THR A 471 4.26 -32.16 18.29
C THR A 471 3.15 -32.02 17.24
N THR A 472 3.51 -32.30 15.99
CA THR A 472 2.56 -32.33 14.87
C THR A 472 1.65 -33.54 15.02
N THR A 473 0.34 -33.31 15.02
CA THR A 473 -0.68 -34.37 15.03
C THR A 473 -1.10 -34.75 13.61
N TYR A 474 -1.43 -33.74 12.81
CA TYR A 474 -1.69 -33.86 11.38
C TYR A 474 -1.39 -32.53 10.70
N GLU A 475 -1.44 -32.53 9.37
CA GLU A 475 -1.12 -31.35 8.58
C GLU A 475 -2.23 -31.03 7.58
N MET A 476 -2.41 -29.74 7.35
CA MET A 476 -3.36 -29.20 6.40
C MET A 476 -2.61 -28.37 5.37
N THR A 477 -2.89 -28.62 4.10
CA THR A 477 -2.30 -27.87 2.99
C THR A 477 -3.41 -27.24 2.16
N ARG A 478 -3.30 -25.93 1.90
CA ARG A 478 -4.20 -25.18 1.03
C ARG A 478 -3.38 -24.28 0.11
N GLY A 479 -3.18 -24.74 -1.13
CA GLY A 479 -2.34 -24.03 -2.11
C GLY A 479 -0.89 -23.97 -1.64
N ARG A 480 -0.34 -22.76 -1.55
CA ARG A 480 1.01 -22.47 -1.06
C ARG A 480 1.11 -22.39 0.47
N LEU A 481 0.05 -22.71 1.20
CA LEU A 481 0.04 -22.70 2.67
C LEU A 481 0.02 -24.12 3.22
N ARG A 482 0.83 -24.36 4.25
CA ARG A 482 0.80 -25.59 5.03
C ARG A 482 0.76 -25.24 6.51
N ARG A 483 -0.03 -25.97 7.29
CA ARG A 483 -0.07 -25.82 8.75
C ARG A 483 0.01 -27.19 9.39
N SER A 484 0.90 -27.31 10.36
CA SER A 484 0.93 -28.43 11.29
C SER A 484 -0.01 -28.12 12.44
N VAL A 485 -0.97 -29.01 12.71
CA VAL A 485 -1.83 -28.90 13.89
C VAL A 485 -1.07 -29.43 15.09
N CYS A 486 -0.76 -28.51 15.99
CA CYS A 486 0.16 -28.73 17.09
C CYS A 486 -0.59 -29.10 18.35
N LYS A 487 -0.18 -30.21 18.95
CA LYS A 487 -0.53 -30.53 20.33
C LYS A 487 0.69 -30.18 21.17
N ALA A 488 0.48 -29.66 22.38
CA ALA A 488 1.57 -29.52 23.35
C ALA A 488 2.27 -30.88 23.42
N GLY A 489 3.52 -30.89 22.96
CA GLY A 489 4.39 -32.03 23.08
C GLY A 489 4.53 -32.22 24.56
N VAL A 490 4.15 -33.39 25.04
CA VAL A 490 4.41 -33.73 26.43
C VAL A 490 5.91 -34.03 26.47
N SER A 491 6.71 -32.97 26.56
CA SER A 491 8.15 -32.99 26.79
C SER A 491 8.38 -32.68 28.27
N CYS A 492 9.49 -33.17 28.80
CA CYS A 492 9.87 -32.83 30.16
C CYS A 492 10.01 -31.31 30.32
N ASN A 493 9.43 -30.76 31.39
CA ASN A 493 9.59 -29.34 31.70
C ASN A 493 11.03 -29.06 32.20
N GLU A 494 11.41 -27.78 32.32
CA GLU A 494 12.77 -27.38 32.70
C GLU A 494 13.22 -27.96 34.06
N ASN A 495 12.29 -28.12 35.01
CA ASN A 495 12.60 -28.73 36.31
C ASN A 495 12.83 -30.24 36.20
N GLU A 496 12.04 -30.95 35.40
CA GLU A 496 12.19 -32.38 35.13
C GLU A 496 13.48 -32.66 34.32
N GLN A 497 13.81 -31.79 33.36
CA GLN A 497 15.08 -31.83 32.64
C GLN A 497 16.26 -31.58 33.57
N LEU A 498 16.19 -30.59 34.46
CA LEU A 498 17.22 -30.33 35.45
C LEU A 498 17.37 -31.50 36.44
N GLU A 499 16.26 -32.13 36.85
CA GLU A 499 16.27 -33.30 37.73
C GLU A 499 16.99 -34.50 37.07
N CYS A 500 16.69 -34.79 35.80
CA CYS A 500 17.38 -35.85 35.07
C CYS A 500 18.85 -35.49 34.78
N THR A 501 19.13 -34.23 34.45
CA THR A 501 20.50 -33.75 34.19
C THR A 501 21.39 -33.83 35.44
N ASN A 502 20.85 -33.50 36.61
CA ASN A 502 21.54 -33.68 37.91
C ASN A 502 21.85 -35.15 38.22
N LYS A 503 21.10 -36.09 37.63
CA LYS A 503 21.32 -37.53 37.72
C LYS A 503 22.21 -38.07 36.59
N GLY A 504 22.74 -37.21 35.70
CA GLY A 504 23.55 -37.62 34.55
C GLY A 504 22.75 -38.33 33.44
N GLN A 505 21.45 -38.09 33.38
CA GLN A 505 20.48 -38.75 32.50
C GLN A 505 19.76 -37.73 31.60
N ILE A 506 19.24 -38.19 30.47
CA ILE A 506 18.35 -37.40 29.62
C ILE A 506 16.89 -37.64 30.03
N CYS A 507 16.06 -36.61 29.96
CA CYS A 507 14.64 -36.77 30.24
C CYS A 507 13.89 -37.22 28.98
N VAL A 508 13.16 -38.33 29.10
CA VAL A 508 12.36 -38.94 28.03
C VAL A 508 10.94 -39.10 28.55
N TYR A 509 9.96 -38.63 27.78
CA TYR A 509 8.56 -38.64 28.18
C TYR A 509 7.85 -39.83 27.55
N GLU A 510 7.46 -40.80 28.37
CA GLU A 510 6.81 -42.05 27.96
C GLU A 510 5.51 -42.27 28.75
N ASN A 511 4.45 -42.76 28.10
CA ASN A 511 3.18 -43.12 28.74
C ASN A 511 2.53 -42.03 29.62
N GLY A 512 2.69 -40.75 29.26
CA GLY A 512 2.07 -39.66 30.04
C GLY A 512 2.86 -39.23 31.27
N LYS A 513 4.14 -39.64 31.41
CA LYS A 513 5.02 -39.28 32.54
C LYS A 513 6.47 -39.03 32.09
N ALA A 514 7.13 -38.04 32.70
CA ALA A 514 8.55 -37.80 32.53
C ALA A 514 9.38 -38.89 33.22
N ASN A 515 10.30 -39.52 32.48
CA ASN A 515 11.22 -40.54 32.98
C ASN A 515 12.66 -40.15 32.62
N CYS A 516 13.61 -40.38 33.52
CA CYS A 516 15.04 -40.17 33.23
C CYS A 516 15.65 -41.45 32.64
N GLN A 517 16.31 -41.35 31.49
CA GLN A 517 16.97 -42.45 30.79
C GLN A 517 18.44 -42.10 30.49
N CYS A 518 19.33 -43.10 30.38
CA CYS A 518 20.72 -42.84 30.00
C CYS A 518 20.79 -42.39 28.51
N PRO A 519 21.73 -41.50 28.13
CA PRO A 519 21.91 -41.09 26.73
C PRO A 519 22.15 -42.29 25.79
N PRO A 520 21.69 -42.25 24.53
CA PRO A 520 22.08 -43.24 23.53
C PRO A 520 23.62 -43.27 23.41
N ASP A 521 24.20 -44.47 23.32
CA ASP A 521 25.65 -44.75 23.20
C ASP A 521 26.50 -44.71 24.49
N THR A 522 25.91 -44.59 25.70
CA THR A 522 26.68 -44.77 26.95
C THR A 522 26.93 -46.26 27.25
N ARG A 523 28.19 -46.65 27.48
CA ARG A 523 28.54 -47.99 27.99
C ARG A 523 28.31 -48.06 29.50
N PRO A 524 27.94 -49.22 30.07
CA PRO A 524 27.82 -49.37 31.52
C PRO A 524 29.16 -49.02 32.20
N GLY A 525 29.18 -47.98 33.03
CA GLY A 525 30.37 -47.56 33.80
C GLY A 525 30.93 -46.15 33.51
N GLU A 526 30.36 -45.36 32.60
CA GLU A 526 30.68 -43.92 32.53
C GLU A 526 29.71 -43.08 33.38
N ILE A 527 30.23 -41.99 33.93
CA ILE A 527 29.61 -41.16 34.98
C ILE A 527 28.19 -40.75 34.57
N GLY A 528 27.18 -41.24 35.30
CA GLY A 528 25.77 -40.89 35.10
C GLY A 528 24.77 -42.05 35.18
N CYS A 529 25.20 -43.31 35.17
CA CYS A 529 24.32 -44.45 35.43
C CYS A 529 25.01 -45.46 36.38
N ILE A 530 24.43 -45.62 37.59
CA ILE A 530 24.99 -46.21 38.82
C ILE A 530 25.73 -47.55 38.60
N GLU A 531 26.95 -47.68 39.15
CA GLU A 531 27.69 -48.95 39.28
C GLU A 531 26.91 -49.96 40.14
N ARG A 532 26.72 -51.16 39.59
CA ARG A 532 26.08 -52.28 40.29
C ARG A 532 27.03 -52.86 41.34
N THR A 533 26.76 -52.63 42.61
CA THR A 533 27.54 -53.14 43.76
C THR A 533 26.95 -54.40 44.40
N THR A 534 25.80 -54.87 43.91
CA THR A 534 25.06 -56.01 44.50
C THR A 534 24.61 -57.03 43.45
N CYS A 535 24.54 -58.31 43.87
CA CYS A 535 23.97 -59.39 43.06
C CYS A 535 22.46 -59.18 42.86
N ASN A 536 21.91 -59.65 41.74
CA ASN A 536 20.47 -59.58 41.47
C ASN A 536 19.77 -60.80 42.09
N PRO A 537 18.43 -60.79 42.21
CA PRO A 537 17.70 -61.88 42.86
C PRO A 537 17.93 -63.26 42.26
N LYS A 538 18.19 -63.34 40.94
CA LYS A 538 18.44 -64.61 40.25
C LYS A 538 19.82 -65.18 40.60
N GLU A 539 20.85 -64.34 40.61
CA GLU A 539 22.22 -64.72 40.99
C GLU A 539 22.31 -65.06 42.50
N ILE A 540 21.55 -64.33 43.34
CA ILE A 540 21.42 -64.65 44.77
C ILE A 540 20.81 -66.05 44.94
N GLN A 541 19.74 -66.36 44.21
CA GLN A 541 19.11 -67.68 44.26
C GLN A 541 20.06 -68.79 43.76
N GLU A 542 20.79 -68.56 42.66
CA GLU A 542 21.77 -69.51 42.11
C GLU A 542 22.93 -69.82 43.09
N CYS A 543 23.36 -68.84 43.89
CA CYS A 543 24.35 -69.07 44.95
C CYS A 543 23.74 -69.73 46.20
N GLN A 544 22.51 -69.36 46.58
CA GLN A 544 21.79 -69.95 47.71
C GLN A 544 21.46 -71.43 47.50
N ASP A 545 21.10 -71.84 46.28
CA ASP A 545 20.88 -73.24 45.91
C ASP A 545 22.16 -74.08 46.10
N LYS A 546 23.34 -73.44 46.03
CA LYS A 546 24.65 -74.03 46.30
C LYS A 546 25.15 -73.80 47.74
N LYS A 547 24.32 -73.22 48.61
CA LYS A 547 24.63 -72.83 50.00
C LYS A 547 25.80 -71.85 50.14
N LEU A 548 25.99 -70.98 49.15
CA LEU A 548 27.03 -69.95 49.10
C LEU A 548 26.40 -68.56 49.10
N GLU A 549 27.16 -67.55 49.53
CA GLU A 549 26.75 -66.14 49.49
C GLU A 549 27.20 -65.50 48.17
N CYS A 550 26.32 -64.68 47.57
CA CYS A 550 26.64 -63.99 46.33
C CYS A 550 27.37 -62.68 46.62
N VAL A 551 28.59 -62.55 46.12
CA VAL A 551 29.41 -61.33 46.21
C VAL A 551 29.69 -60.81 44.81
N TYR A 552 29.38 -59.54 44.55
CA TYR A 552 29.60 -58.91 43.25
C TYR A 552 30.90 -58.10 43.26
N LYS A 553 31.92 -58.56 42.53
CA LYS A 553 33.25 -57.93 42.48
C LYS A 553 33.81 -57.98 41.06
N ASN A 554 34.57 -56.96 40.66
CA ASN A 554 35.17 -56.88 39.31
C ASN A 554 34.16 -57.11 38.17
N HIS A 555 32.95 -56.56 38.30
CA HIS A 555 31.89 -56.64 37.28
C HIS A 555 31.35 -58.07 37.04
N LYS A 556 31.48 -58.99 38.01
CA LYS A 556 30.94 -60.35 37.94
C LYS A 556 30.40 -60.80 39.30
N ALA A 557 29.30 -61.54 39.28
CA ALA A 557 28.77 -62.23 40.46
C ALA A 557 29.59 -63.50 40.74
N GLU A 558 30.09 -63.63 41.96
CA GLU A 558 30.84 -64.79 42.44
C GLU A 558 30.16 -65.37 43.68
N CYS A 559 29.93 -66.68 43.71
CA CYS A 559 29.43 -67.36 44.92
C CYS A 559 30.62 -67.70 45.83
N LYS A 560 30.63 -67.19 47.07
CA LYS A 560 31.69 -67.41 48.06
C LYS A 560 31.11 -68.00 49.35
N CYS A 561 31.96 -68.71 50.09
CA CYS A 561 31.56 -69.23 51.39
C CYS A 561 31.47 -68.08 52.40
N PRO A 562 30.44 -68.06 53.26
CA PRO A 562 30.41 -67.13 54.38
C PRO A 562 31.59 -67.41 55.33
N ASP A 563 32.28 -66.36 55.78
CA ASP A 563 33.61 -66.40 56.42
C ASP A 563 33.71 -67.11 57.80
N ASP A 564 32.75 -67.95 58.19
CA ASP A 564 32.79 -68.68 59.47
C ASP A 564 32.39 -70.17 59.43
N HIS A 565 32.30 -70.79 58.24
CA HIS A 565 32.17 -72.26 58.14
C HIS A 565 32.91 -72.85 56.94
N GLU A 566 33.77 -73.83 57.19
CA GLU A 566 34.41 -74.67 56.15
C GLU A 566 33.35 -75.32 55.24
N CYS A 567 33.22 -74.81 54.02
CA CYS A 567 32.55 -75.52 52.93
C CYS A 567 33.37 -76.78 52.59
N SER A 568 33.06 -77.91 53.22
CA SER A 568 33.71 -79.20 52.94
C SER A 568 33.26 -79.76 51.59
N ARG A 569 34.21 -79.75 50.64
CA ARG A 569 34.33 -80.47 49.34
C ARG A 569 33.14 -80.56 48.40
#